data_AF-A0A1W2A5C8-F1
#
_entry.id   AF-A0A1W2A5C8-F1
#
_cell.length_a   1.000
_cell.length_b   1.000
_cell.length_c   1.000
_cell.angle_alpha   90.00
_cell.angle_beta   90.00
_cell.angle_gamma   90.00
#
_symmetry.space_group_name_H-M   'P 1'
#
loop_
_entity.id
_entity.type
_entity.pdbx_description
1 polymer ?
#
loop_
_entity_poly.entity_id
_entity_poly.type
_entity_poly.pdbx_seq_one_letter_code
_entity_poly.pdbx_strand_id
1 'polypeptide(L)'
;MKNLKSLMILFLLVLFQFTLLSFVYSSDLNICESMIDKTASDGLLSQIQVSQLSVYIFGRASEGDDKVYWLINQKDMISTANAMLGTNAAKDYFGITMNDDQNFIEHIYETSLGKTIVDDPNGIAYWVEELRKGKSRGEVIVSIINAAQEYANIDNSQDQFSNKMEVSNYVTDDIFYSAEYFERFVDFFEKIAQEYVTIVYRVEQLCNLPNNFIAHRVAHAGGGINNKKYTNSIDALNSNLKKKFQYFEIDFSFTADDKLVCLHDWKQSFKRSFGFERNKKLTLDEFNYLVKNKSEFQKCTACSLSEWMKMNPSAIIITDVKENNIEALKIMLEILPNAKTRIIPQVYNPENFEKIKGLGFEKMIWTLYRYRGSNDEVLNWVENFATPFAVTMPKSRAESTLPKELKKRQIPSYVHTVNTTQEKEKYINKFGISEIYTDFLPPSK
;
A
#
# COMPACT_ATOMS: atom_id res chain seq x y z
N MET A 1 -5.67 -21.10 34.74
CA MET A 1 -4.28 -21.16 34.22
C MET A 1 -4.08 -22.00 32.94
N LYS A 2 -5.01 -22.88 32.52
CA LYS A 2 -4.91 -23.58 31.21
C LYS A 2 -5.36 -22.75 29.99
N ASN A 3 -6.25 -21.77 30.16
CA ASN A 3 -6.75 -20.93 29.05
C ASN A 3 -5.81 -19.83 28.56
N LEU A 4 -4.80 -19.42 29.34
CA LEU A 4 -3.83 -18.42 28.88
C LEU A 4 -2.79 -19.03 27.92
N LYS A 5 -2.47 -20.33 28.06
CA LYS A 5 -1.52 -21.01 27.17
C LYS A 5 -2.12 -21.28 25.78
N SER A 6 -3.41 -21.62 25.69
CA SER A 6 -4.07 -21.78 24.39
C SER A 6 -4.29 -20.45 23.67
N LEU A 7 -4.57 -19.35 24.40
CA LEU A 7 -4.68 -18.02 23.80
C LEU A 7 -3.32 -17.49 23.32
N MET A 8 -2.23 -17.81 24.02
CA MET A 8 -0.87 -17.43 23.62
C MET A 8 -0.34 -18.28 22.46
N ILE A 9 -0.74 -19.55 22.36
CA ILE A 9 -0.45 -20.42 21.20
C ILE A 9 -1.26 -19.99 19.97
N LEU A 10 -2.51 -19.52 20.15
CA LEU A 10 -3.34 -18.97 19.07
C LEU A 10 -2.83 -17.60 18.61
N PHE A 11 -2.38 -16.74 19.53
CA PHE A 11 -1.74 -15.45 19.22
C PHE A 11 -0.37 -15.66 18.54
N LEU A 12 0.39 -16.68 18.96
CA LEU A 12 1.64 -17.08 18.30
C LEU A 12 1.38 -17.71 16.93
N LEU A 13 0.34 -18.53 16.73
CA LEU A 13 0.02 -19.10 15.40
C LEU A 13 -0.44 -18.03 14.41
N VAL A 14 -1.23 -17.05 14.86
CA VAL A 14 -1.64 -15.90 14.03
C VAL A 14 -0.43 -14.99 13.72
N LEU A 15 0.45 -14.72 14.68
CA LEU A 15 1.69 -13.98 14.41
C LEU A 15 2.72 -14.76 13.56
N PHE A 16 2.78 -16.09 13.71
CA PHE A 16 3.72 -16.94 12.96
C PHE A 16 3.27 -17.16 11.51
N GLN A 17 1.96 -17.16 11.23
CA GLN A 17 1.43 -17.16 9.85
C GLN A 17 1.54 -15.80 9.17
N PHE A 18 1.51 -14.68 9.92
CA PHE A 18 1.86 -13.36 9.35
C PHE A 18 3.36 -13.21 9.04
N THR A 19 4.25 -13.95 9.71
CA THR A 19 5.68 -14.00 9.35
C THR A 19 6.03 -14.97 8.20
N LEU A 20 5.11 -15.85 7.81
CA LEU A 20 5.27 -16.73 6.64
C LEU A 20 4.59 -16.17 5.37
N LEU A 21 3.59 -15.27 5.51
CA LEU A 21 3.07 -14.47 4.39
C LEU A 21 4.02 -13.34 3.94
N SER A 22 5.14 -13.13 4.63
CA SER A 22 6.18 -12.18 4.22
C SER A 22 7.42 -12.85 3.60
N PHE A 23 7.37 -14.15 3.28
CA PHE A 23 8.47 -14.89 2.67
C PHE A 23 8.15 -15.67 1.38
N VAL A 24 6.95 -15.54 0.80
CA VAL A 24 6.63 -16.06 -0.55
C VAL A 24 5.90 -15.00 -1.37
N TYR A 25 6.60 -13.91 -1.69
CA TYR A 25 6.31 -13.07 -2.86
C TYR A 25 7.63 -12.44 -3.31
N SER A 26 8.52 -13.26 -3.86
CA SER A 26 9.63 -12.83 -4.72
C SER A 26 10.35 -14.05 -5.32
N SER A 27 9.67 -14.73 -6.23
CA SER A 27 10.28 -15.25 -7.46
C SER A 27 9.17 -15.46 -8.47
N ASP A 28 9.31 -14.80 -9.61
CA ASP A 28 8.53 -14.93 -10.84
C ASP A 28 7.24 -14.11 -10.97
N LEU A 29 7.44 -12.79 -11.13
CA LEU A 29 6.56 -11.94 -11.95
C LEU A 29 7.31 -11.52 -13.23
N ASN A 30 7.78 -12.54 -13.95
CA ASN A 30 7.72 -12.56 -15.41
C ASN A 30 6.68 -13.64 -15.73
N ILE A 31 5.41 -13.26 -15.75
CA ILE A 31 4.25 -13.82 -16.49
C ILE A 31 3.04 -13.04 -15.95
N CYS A 32 2.77 -11.85 -16.48
CA CYS A 32 1.42 -11.26 -16.51
C CYS A 32 1.29 -10.13 -17.54
N GLU A 33 2.16 -10.13 -18.56
CA GLU A 33 1.89 -9.51 -19.86
C GLU A 33 1.26 -10.52 -20.85
N SER A 34 0.73 -11.65 -20.36
CA SER A 34 0.09 -12.69 -21.20
C SER A 34 -1.29 -13.18 -20.73
N MET A 35 -1.96 -12.49 -19.80
CA MET A 35 -3.36 -12.81 -19.43
C MET A 35 -4.29 -11.60 -19.44
N ILE A 36 -3.86 -10.46 -20.01
CA ILE A 36 -4.80 -9.50 -20.56
C ILE A 36 -5.06 -9.95 -21.99
N ASP A 37 -6.27 -10.48 -22.17
CA ASP A 37 -6.94 -10.75 -23.44
C ASP A 37 -6.65 -12.09 -24.15
N LYS A 38 -7.22 -13.16 -23.59
CA LYS A 38 -7.73 -14.38 -24.27
C LYS A 38 -8.70 -15.05 -23.27
N THR A 39 -9.87 -14.49 -23.01
CA THR A 39 -11.15 -15.01 -23.56
C THR A 39 -12.26 -13.95 -23.59
N ALA A 40 -11.99 -12.71 -24.01
CA ALA A 40 -13.06 -11.81 -24.46
C ALA A 40 -13.47 -12.11 -25.92
N SER A 41 -13.58 -13.40 -26.29
CA SER A 41 -13.94 -13.81 -27.66
C SER A 41 -15.01 -14.88 -27.80
N ASP A 42 -15.63 -15.39 -26.74
CA ASP A 42 -16.81 -16.26 -26.83
C ASP A 42 -17.57 -16.16 -25.50
N GLY A 43 -18.88 -15.87 -25.51
CA GLY A 43 -19.67 -15.51 -24.32
C GLY A 43 -19.69 -16.55 -23.19
N LEU A 44 -18.64 -16.53 -22.37
CA LEU A 44 -18.41 -17.32 -21.17
C LEU A 44 -18.14 -16.37 -19.98
N LEU A 45 -18.38 -16.85 -18.77
CA LEU A 45 -18.23 -16.09 -17.53
C LEU A 45 -16.75 -15.85 -17.18
N SER A 46 -16.48 -14.67 -16.61
CA SER A 46 -15.17 -14.37 -15.99
C SER A 46 -15.08 -14.91 -14.55
N GLN A 47 -13.84 -15.08 -14.06
CA GLN A 47 -13.56 -15.48 -12.67
C GLN A 47 -14.19 -14.54 -11.64
N ILE A 48 -14.20 -13.24 -11.93
CA ILE A 48 -14.83 -12.23 -11.07
C ILE A 48 -16.32 -12.51 -10.96
N GLN A 49 -17.00 -12.75 -12.08
CA GLN A 49 -18.45 -12.97 -12.09
C GLN A 49 -18.88 -14.24 -11.36
N VAL A 50 -18.10 -15.33 -11.47
CA VAL A 50 -18.38 -16.55 -10.69
C VAL A 50 -18.20 -16.29 -9.19
N SER A 51 -17.16 -15.55 -8.81
CA SER A 51 -16.92 -15.18 -7.40
C SER A 51 -18.03 -14.29 -6.84
N GLN A 52 -18.53 -13.33 -7.63
CA GLN A 52 -19.68 -12.49 -7.24
C GLN A 52 -20.92 -13.33 -6.96
N LEU A 53 -21.23 -14.30 -7.83
CA LEU A 53 -22.36 -15.18 -7.65
C LEU A 53 -22.21 -16.08 -6.41
N SER A 54 -21.04 -16.65 -6.19
CA SER A 54 -20.80 -17.49 -5.01
C SER A 54 -20.94 -16.71 -3.70
N VAL A 55 -20.43 -15.47 -3.66
CA VAL A 55 -20.57 -14.59 -2.50
C VAL A 55 -22.03 -14.19 -2.26
N TYR A 56 -22.79 -13.85 -3.31
CA TYR A 56 -24.17 -13.41 -3.14
C TYR A 56 -25.18 -14.54 -2.90
N ILE A 57 -24.93 -15.73 -3.46
CA ILE A 57 -25.86 -16.85 -3.33
C ILE A 57 -25.58 -17.65 -2.06
N PHE A 58 -24.31 -17.83 -1.71
CA PHE A 58 -23.90 -18.73 -0.64
C PHE A 58 -23.17 -18.03 0.51
N GLY A 59 -23.01 -16.70 0.44
CA GLY A 59 -22.29 -15.93 1.45
C GLY A 59 -20.79 -16.24 1.53
N ARG A 60 -20.23 -17.02 0.59
CA ARG A 60 -18.90 -17.66 0.69
C ARG A 60 -18.09 -17.61 -0.60
N ALA A 61 -16.80 -17.91 -0.48
CA ALA A 61 -15.88 -18.01 -1.60
C ALA A 61 -16.27 -19.12 -2.59
N SER A 62 -16.04 -18.90 -3.89
CA SER A 62 -16.01 -19.98 -4.86
C SER A 62 -14.76 -20.83 -4.62
N GLU A 63 -14.90 -22.15 -4.51
CA GLU A 63 -13.76 -23.07 -4.31
C GLU A 63 -13.23 -23.57 -5.66
N GLY A 64 -12.01 -24.13 -5.70
CA GLY A 64 -11.29 -24.47 -6.95
C GLY A 64 -12.10 -25.23 -8.00
N ASP A 65 -12.58 -26.44 -7.68
CA ASP A 65 -13.33 -27.28 -8.64
C ASP A 65 -14.72 -26.73 -8.97
N ASP A 66 -15.39 -26.10 -7.99
CA ASP A 66 -16.67 -25.43 -8.18
C ASP A 66 -16.53 -24.22 -9.12
N LYS A 67 -15.48 -23.41 -8.95
CA LYS A 67 -15.13 -22.29 -9.84
C LYS A 67 -14.95 -22.78 -11.27
N VAL A 68 -14.12 -23.81 -11.47
CA VAL A 68 -13.85 -24.35 -12.81
C VAL A 68 -15.13 -24.86 -13.45
N TYR A 69 -15.98 -25.54 -12.68
CA TYR A 69 -17.28 -26.00 -13.16
C TYR A 69 -18.15 -24.84 -13.67
N TRP A 70 -18.31 -23.76 -12.90
CA TRP A 70 -19.15 -22.64 -13.31
C TRP A 70 -18.57 -21.81 -14.47
N LEU A 71 -17.25 -21.69 -14.55
CA LEU A 71 -16.57 -20.97 -15.63
C LEU A 71 -16.78 -21.61 -17.01
N ILE A 72 -16.81 -22.94 -17.08
CA ILE A 72 -16.81 -23.66 -18.36
C ILE A 72 -18.20 -24.16 -18.79
N ASN A 73 -19.16 -24.25 -17.85
CA ASN A 73 -20.47 -24.86 -18.13
C ASN A 73 -21.61 -23.85 -18.30
N GLN A 74 -21.38 -22.55 -18.15
CA GLN A 74 -22.43 -21.54 -18.23
C GLN A 74 -22.00 -20.31 -19.04
N LYS A 75 -22.99 -19.64 -19.64
CA LYS A 75 -22.76 -18.57 -20.63
C LYS A 75 -22.85 -17.17 -20.04
N ASP A 76 -23.67 -16.99 -19.02
CA ASP A 76 -23.98 -15.67 -18.47
C ASP A 76 -24.34 -15.76 -16.97
N MET A 77 -24.30 -14.62 -16.28
CA MET A 77 -24.50 -14.61 -14.82
C MET A 77 -25.90 -15.04 -14.39
N ILE A 78 -26.92 -14.77 -15.19
CA ILE A 78 -28.32 -15.06 -14.85
C ILE A 78 -28.58 -16.56 -14.94
N SER A 79 -28.17 -17.19 -16.05
CA SER A 79 -28.29 -18.64 -16.22
C SER A 79 -27.49 -19.38 -15.14
N THR A 80 -26.29 -18.91 -14.82
CA THR A 80 -25.46 -19.46 -13.73
C THR A 80 -26.10 -19.29 -12.36
N ALA A 81 -26.60 -18.11 -12.02
CA ALA A 81 -27.25 -17.88 -10.73
C ALA A 81 -28.45 -18.82 -10.54
N ASN A 82 -29.29 -18.97 -11.57
CA ASN A 82 -30.41 -19.90 -11.54
C ASN A 82 -29.94 -21.36 -11.43
N ALA A 83 -28.86 -21.75 -12.10
CA ALA A 83 -28.29 -23.09 -12.00
C ALA A 83 -27.70 -23.36 -10.61
N MET A 84 -26.99 -22.41 -10.02
CA MET A 84 -26.45 -22.48 -8.65
C MET A 84 -27.56 -22.66 -7.62
N LEU A 85 -28.65 -21.88 -7.72
CA LEU A 85 -29.83 -22.00 -6.85
C LEU A 85 -30.54 -23.36 -7.00
N GLY A 86 -30.41 -24.02 -8.15
CA GLY A 86 -30.97 -25.34 -8.42
C GLY A 86 -30.21 -26.51 -7.79
N THR A 87 -28.97 -26.27 -7.33
CA THR A 87 -28.12 -27.31 -6.72
C THR A 87 -28.68 -27.80 -5.38
N ASN A 88 -28.34 -29.03 -4.99
CA ASN A 88 -28.71 -29.53 -3.66
C ASN A 88 -28.06 -28.71 -2.55
N ALA A 89 -26.83 -28.24 -2.76
CA ALA A 89 -26.14 -27.35 -1.82
C ALA A 89 -26.92 -26.05 -1.55
N ALA A 90 -27.50 -25.43 -2.59
CA ALA A 90 -28.35 -24.25 -2.40
C ALA A 90 -29.66 -24.61 -1.68
N LYS A 91 -30.29 -25.74 -2.01
CA LYS A 91 -31.51 -26.17 -1.31
C LYS A 91 -31.24 -26.45 0.17
N ASP A 92 -30.09 -27.01 0.50
CA ASP A 92 -29.68 -27.27 1.89
C ASP A 92 -29.33 -25.96 2.61
N TYR A 93 -28.61 -25.04 1.94
CA TYR A 93 -28.20 -23.75 2.50
C TYR A 93 -29.39 -22.83 2.81
N PHE A 94 -30.31 -22.66 1.85
CA PHE A 94 -31.49 -21.82 2.05
C PHE A 94 -32.61 -22.55 2.80
N GLY A 95 -32.70 -23.87 2.70
CA GLY A 95 -33.79 -24.65 3.29
C GLY A 95 -35.18 -24.13 2.85
N ILE A 96 -36.08 -23.94 3.83
CA ILE A 96 -37.45 -23.45 3.56
C ILE A 96 -37.49 -21.98 3.12
N THR A 97 -36.44 -21.19 3.37
CA THR A 97 -36.40 -19.75 2.99
C THR A 97 -36.45 -19.57 1.47
N MET A 98 -35.94 -20.55 0.72
CA MET A 98 -36.04 -20.62 -0.73
C MET A 98 -37.49 -20.74 -1.23
N ASN A 99 -38.51 -20.96 -0.40
CA ASN A 99 -39.88 -21.13 -0.92
C ASN A 99 -40.74 -19.88 -0.83
N ASP A 100 -40.20 -18.79 -0.28
CA ASP A 100 -40.90 -17.54 -0.08
C ASP A 100 -40.04 -16.36 -0.53
N ASP A 101 -40.62 -15.44 -1.30
CA ASP A 101 -39.86 -14.36 -1.92
C ASP A 101 -39.35 -13.34 -0.89
N GLN A 102 -40.11 -13.10 0.19
CA GLN A 102 -39.70 -12.20 1.27
C GLN A 102 -38.48 -12.79 1.99
N ASN A 103 -38.59 -14.04 2.44
CA ASN A 103 -37.52 -14.72 3.16
C ASN A 103 -36.27 -14.90 2.29
N PHE A 104 -36.44 -15.17 0.99
CA PHE A 104 -35.32 -15.28 0.06
C PHE A 104 -34.54 -13.96 -0.05
N ILE A 105 -35.22 -12.83 -0.23
CA ILE A 105 -34.54 -11.53 -0.35
C ILE A 105 -33.91 -11.12 0.98
N GLU A 106 -34.60 -11.28 2.10
CA GLU A 106 -34.03 -10.99 3.42
C GLU A 106 -32.77 -11.82 3.69
N HIS A 107 -32.78 -13.11 3.34
CA HIS A 107 -31.61 -13.97 3.49
C HIS A 107 -30.43 -13.50 2.64
N ILE A 108 -30.65 -13.11 1.37
CA ILE A 108 -29.60 -12.57 0.50
C ILE A 108 -29.05 -11.25 1.07
N TYR A 109 -29.92 -10.36 1.53
CA TYR A 109 -29.54 -9.08 2.14
C TYR A 109 -28.70 -9.28 3.40
N GLU A 110 -29.11 -10.18 4.28
CA GLU A 110 -28.40 -10.42 5.53
C GLU A 110 -27.03 -11.07 5.27
N THR A 111 -27.00 -12.12 4.44
CA THR A 111 -25.77 -12.89 4.18
C THR A 111 -24.78 -12.15 3.29
N SER A 112 -25.25 -11.37 2.32
CA SER A 112 -24.38 -10.75 1.30
C SER A 112 -24.02 -9.31 1.64
N LEU A 113 -24.98 -8.56 2.18
CA LEU A 113 -24.87 -7.12 2.43
C LEU A 113 -24.81 -6.78 3.93
N GLY A 114 -25.06 -7.74 4.82
CA GLY A 114 -25.14 -7.48 6.25
C GLY A 114 -26.31 -6.57 6.64
N LYS A 115 -27.36 -6.52 5.82
CA LYS A 115 -28.53 -5.66 6.02
C LYS A 115 -29.77 -6.48 6.35
N THR A 116 -30.57 -6.00 7.28
CA THR A 116 -31.89 -6.54 7.60
C THR A 116 -33.00 -5.64 7.04
N ILE A 117 -34.26 -6.06 7.17
CA ILE A 117 -35.42 -5.22 6.81
C ILE A 117 -35.51 -3.93 7.63
N VAL A 118 -34.84 -3.86 8.78
CA VAL A 118 -34.73 -2.62 9.57
C VAL A 118 -33.77 -1.62 8.90
N ASP A 119 -32.72 -2.12 8.25
CA ASP A 119 -31.66 -1.30 7.65
C ASP A 119 -32.08 -0.78 6.26
N ASP A 120 -32.77 -1.60 5.46
CA ASP A 120 -33.24 -1.22 4.13
C ASP A 120 -34.64 -1.79 3.77
N PRO A 121 -35.70 -1.29 4.42
CA PRO A 121 -37.06 -1.77 4.17
C PRO A 121 -37.53 -1.51 2.72
N ASN A 122 -37.06 -0.41 2.11
CA ASN A 122 -37.47 -0.02 0.75
C ASN A 122 -36.76 -0.85 -0.31
N GLY A 123 -35.46 -1.12 -0.16
CA GLY A 123 -34.70 -1.97 -1.06
C GLY A 123 -35.22 -3.41 -1.04
N ILE A 124 -35.43 -3.98 0.15
CA ILE A 124 -36.00 -5.33 0.28
C ILE A 124 -37.38 -5.40 -0.38
N ALA A 125 -38.27 -4.44 -0.08
CA ALA A 125 -39.60 -4.40 -0.70
C ALA A 125 -39.53 -4.28 -2.24
N TYR A 126 -38.58 -3.51 -2.77
CA TYR A 126 -38.36 -3.38 -4.20
C TYR A 126 -37.99 -4.72 -4.84
N TRP A 127 -37.01 -5.45 -4.30
CA TRP A 127 -36.58 -6.73 -4.90
C TRP A 127 -37.62 -7.84 -4.75
N VAL A 128 -38.38 -7.87 -3.65
CA VAL A 128 -39.51 -8.79 -3.49
C VAL A 128 -40.58 -8.52 -4.55
N GLU A 129 -40.87 -7.25 -4.84
CA GLU A 129 -41.81 -6.89 -5.89
C GLU A 129 -41.30 -7.25 -7.30
N GLU A 130 -39.99 -7.16 -7.55
CA GLU A 130 -39.39 -7.63 -8.80
C GLU A 130 -39.56 -9.14 -9.01
N LEU A 131 -39.48 -9.96 -7.95
CA LEU A 131 -39.82 -11.39 -8.01
C LEU A 131 -41.30 -11.61 -8.31
N ARG A 132 -42.20 -10.85 -7.67
CA ARG A 132 -43.65 -10.94 -7.91
C ARG A 132 -44.06 -10.56 -9.33
N LYS A 133 -43.31 -9.67 -9.98
CA LYS A 133 -43.47 -9.33 -11.41
C LYS A 133 -43.00 -10.44 -12.36
N GLY A 134 -42.47 -11.54 -11.83
CA GLY A 134 -42.10 -12.73 -12.59
C GLY A 134 -40.63 -12.78 -12.99
N LYS A 135 -39.76 -11.91 -12.46
CA LYS A 135 -38.31 -12.10 -12.62
C LYS A 135 -37.87 -13.37 -11.90
N SER A 136 -36.95 -14.12 -12.51
CA SER A 136 -36.29 -15.23 -11.82
C SER A 136 -35.42 -14.72 -10.68
N ARG A 137 -35.15 -15.58 -9.70
CA ARG A 137 -34.24 -15.25 -8.59
C ARG A 137 -32.82 -14.98 -9.06
N GLY A 138 -32.35 -15.69 -10.08
CA GLY A 138 -31.07 -15.39 -10.70
C GLY A 138 -31.02 -13.98 -11.31
N GLU A 139 -32.08 -13.53 -11.98
CA GLU A 139 -32.16 -12.14 -12.49
C GLU A 139 -32.13 -11.11 -11.38
N VAL A 140 -32.83 -11.37 -10.28
CA VAL A 140 -32.86 -10.47 -9.12
C VAL A 140 -31.51 -10.41 -8.43
N ILE A 141 -30.83 -11.54 -8.19
CA ILE A 141 -29.46 -11.56 -7.63
C ILE A 141 -28.49 -10.77 -8.50
N VAL A 142 -28.47 -10.99 -9.82
CA VAL A 142 -27.57 -10.24 -10.72
C VAL A 142 -27.89 -8.75 -10.70
N SER A 143 -29.17 -8.39 -10.61
CA SER A 143 -29.58 -6.99 -10.49
C SER A 143 -29.13 -6.37 -9.16
N ILE A 144 -29.18 -7.13 -8.06
CA ILE A 144 -28.67 -6.70 -6.75
C ILE A 144 -27.15 -6.52 -6.80
N ILE A 145 -26.40 -7.46 -7.39
CA ILE A 145 -24.94 -7.35 -7.57
C ILE A 145 -24.57 -6.06 -8.29
N ASN A 146 -25.28 -5.75 -9.38
CA ASN A 146 -25.04 -4.53 -10.15
C ASN A 146 -25.39 -3.28 -9.34
N ALA A 147 -26.56 -3.26 -8.67
CA ALA A 147 -26.98 -2.14 -7.85
C ALA A 147 -26.01 -1.88 -6.69
N ALA A 148 -25.47 -2.93 -6.08
CA ALA A 148 -24.47 -2.84 -5.01
C ALA A 148 -23.08 -2.38 -5.49
N GLN A 149 -22.87 -2.22 -6.79
CA GLN A 149 -21.63 -1.65 -7.35
C GLN A 149 -21.84 -0.21 -7.85
N GLU A 150 -23.07 0.30 -7.80
CA GLU A 150 -23.34 1.68 -8.18
C GLU A 150 -22.85 2.66 -7.12
N TYR A 151 -22.21 3.73 -7.56
CA TYR A 151 -21.68 4.79 -6.69
C TYR A 151 -22.74 5.41 -5.78
N ALA A 152 -23.99 5.48 -6.24
CA ALA A 152 -25.11 6.03 -5.48
C ALA A 152 -25.46 5.21 -4.22
N ASN A 153 -25.00 3.96 -4.13
CA ASN A 153 -25.34 3.01 -3.07
C ASN A 153 -24.13 2.68 -2.18
N ILE A 154 -23.06 3.50 -2.20
CA ILE A 154 -21.85 3.31 -1.38
C ILE A 154 -22.21 3.45 0.10
N ASP A 155 -22.05 2.36 0.84
CA ASP A 155 -22.11 2.30 2.30
C ASP A 155 -21.34 1.06 2.81
N ASN A 156 -21.42 0.80 4.13
CA ASN A 156 -20.74 -0.34 4.78
C ASN A 156 -21.02 -1.71 4.12
N SER A 157 -22.15 -1.89 3.45
CA SER A 157 -22.50 -3.15 2.78
C SER A 157 -21.67 -3.39 1.52
N GLN A 158 -21.26 -2.33 0.82
CA GLN A 158 -20.33 -2.44 -0.31
C GLN A 158 -18.91 -2.80 0.13
N ASP A 159 -18.47 -2.28 1.28
CA ASP A 159 -17.18 -2.65 1.88
C ASP A 159 -17.20 -4.12 2.30
N GLN A 160 -18.26 -4.57 2.97
CA GLN A 160 -18.43 -5.98 3.33
C GLN A 160 -18.40 -6.88 2.10
N PHE A 161 -19.10 -6.50 1.03
CA PHE A 161 -19.07 -7.23 -0.23
C PHE A 161 -17.67 -7.26 -0.86
N SER A 162 -16.99 -6.11 -0.94
CA SER A 162 -15.62 -6.00 -1.48
C SER A 162 -14.63 -6.86 -0.70
N ASN A 163 -14.73 -6.89 0.62
CA ASN A 163 -13.92 -7.74 1.48
C ASN A 163 -14.20 -9.24 1.23
N LYS A 164 -15.48 -9.63 1.12
CA LYS A 164 -15.86 -11.01 0.78
C LYS A 164 -15.35 -11.41 -0.60
N MET A 165 -15.34 -10.49 -1.56
CA MET A 165 -14.78 -10.70 -2.90
C MET A 165 -13.26 -10.89 -2.88
N GLU A 166 -12.53 -10.09 -2.11
CA GLU A 166 -11.08 -10.22 -1.98
C GLU A 166 -10.68 -11.55 -1.34
N VAL A 167 -11.36 -11.93 -0.23
CA VAL A 167 -11.14 -13.24 0.40
C VAL A 167 -11.57 -14.37 -0.52
N SER A 168 -12.67 -14.22 -1.27
CA SER A 168 -13.09 -15.21 -2.26
C SER A 168 -12.02 -15.44 -3.29
N ASN A 169 -11.49 -14.37 -3.91
CA ASN A 169 -10.44 -14.48 -4.92
C ASN A 169 -9.17 -15.14 -4.36
N TYR A 170 -8.75 -14.75 -3.14
CA TYR A 170 -7.59 -15.36 -2.47
C TYR A 170 -7.78 -16.87 -2.25
N VAL A 171 -8.92 -17.29 -1.70
CA VAL A 171 -9.20 -18.71 -1.48
C VAL A 171 -9.22 -19.48 -2.79
N THR A 172 -9.77 -18.89 -3.86
CA THR A 172 -9.81 -19.61 -5.13
C THR A 172 -8.49 -19.66 -5.89
N ASP A 173 -7.52 -18.82 -5.55
CA ASP A 173 -6.20 -18.82 -6.17
C ASP A 173 -5.19 -19.64 -5.37
N ASP A 174 -5.35 -19.74 -4.04
CA ASP A 174 -4.34 -20.30 -3.13
C ASP A 174 -4.77 -21.55 -2.34
N ILE A 175 -6.08 -21.90 -2.28
CA ILE A 175 -6.58 -23.01 -1.45
C ILE A 175 -7.35 -24.04 -2.29
N PHE A 176 -6.77 -25.24 -2.43
CA PHE A 176 -7.31 -26.33 -3.26
C PHE A 176 -7.65 -27.56 -2.39
N TYR A 177 -8.66 -27.53 -1.50
CA TYR A 177 -9.00 -28.74 -0.70
C TYR A 177 -10.47 -28.92 -0.30
N SER A 178 -10.79 -30.19 -0.04
CA SER A 178 -12.08 -30.91 -0.07
C SER A 178 -13.14 -30.53 0.97
N ALA A 179 -14.39 -30.90 0.65
CA ALA A 179 -15.66 -30.68 1.36
C ALA A 179 -15.72 -30.97 2.88
N GLU A 180 -14.68 -31.54 3.48
CA GLU A 180 -14.63 -31.91 4.90
C GLU A 180 -14.39 -30.69 5.83
N TYR A 181 -14.02 -29.53 5.29
CA TYR A 181 -13.76 -28.30 6.06
C TYR A 181 -14.89 -27.24 6.00
N PHE A 182 -16.01 -27.59 5.35
CA PHE A 182 -17.11 -26.70 4.97
C PHE A 182 -17.70 -25.87 6.12
N GLU A 183 -18.13 -26.51 7.22
CA GLU A 183 -18.83 -25.79 8.30
C GLU A 183 -17.91 -24.88 9.12
N ARG A 184 -16.63 -25.26 9.30
CA ARG A 184 -15.66 -24.43 10.01
C ARG A 184 -15.24 -23.20 9.24
N PHE A 185 -15.37 -23.23 7.91
CA PHE A 185 -14.98 -22.14 7.03
C PHE A 185 -16.07 -21.06 6.93
N VAL A 186 -17.35 -21.44 6.93
CA VAL A 186 -18.50 -20.50 6.90
C VAL A 186 -18.52 -19.61 8.15
N ASP A 187 -18.43 -20.20 9.34
CA ASP A 187 -18.36 -19.46 10.61
C ASP A 187 -17.12 -18.53 10.67
N PHE A 188 -16.00 -18.95 10.07
CA PHE A 188 -14.79 -18.14 10.00
C PHE A 188 -14.93 -16.97 9.02
N PHE A 189 -15.62 -17.18 7.90
CA PHE A 189 -15.85 -16.17 6.85
C PHE A 189 -16.83 -15.09 7.30
N GLU A 190 -17.94 -15.46 7.94
CA GLU A 190 -18.89 -14.50 8.51
C GLU A 190 -18.25 -13.68 9.63
N LYS A 191 -17.48 -14.33 10.49
CA LYS A 191 -16.79 -13.67 11.61
C LYS A 191 -15.71 -12.70 11.12
N ILE A 192 -14.94 -13.06 10.09
CA ILE A 192 -13.97 -12.13 9.49
C ILE A 192 -14.68 -10.94 8.84
N ALA A 193 -15.74 -11.15 8.06
CA ALA A 193 -16.45 -10.06 7.40
C ALA A 193 -17.07 -9.07 8.41
N GLN A 194 -17.64 -9.58 9.50
CA GLN A 194 -18.26 -8.77 10.56
C GLN A 194 -17.22 -8.10 11.46
N GLU A 195 -16.11 -8.79 11.79
CA GLU A 195 -14.95 -8.18 12.44
C GLU A 195 -14.33 -7.08 11.57
N TYR A 196 -14.29 -7.23 10.24
CA TYR A 196 -13.79 -6.21 9.30
C TYR A 196 -14.64 -4.94 9.29
N VAL A 197 -15.98 -5.05 9.26
CA VAL A 197 -16.89 -3.88 9.35
C VAL A 197 -16.73 -3.16 10.70
N THR A 198 -16.57 -3.92 11.79
CA THR A 198 -16.31 -3.37 13.12
C THR A 198 -14.92 -2.73 13.22
N ILE A 199 -13.94 -3.26 12.49
CA ILE A 199 -12.60 -2.69 12.31
C ILE A 199 -12.69 -1.40 11.50
N VAL A 200 -13.47 -1.31 10.41
CA VAL A 200 -13.62 -0.09 9.61
C VAL A 200 -14.27 1.04 10.43
N TYR A 201 -15.33 0.74 11.18
CA TYR A 201 -15.93 1.71 12.13
C TYR A 201 -14.98 2.11 13.26
N ARG A 202 -14.10 1.21 13.70
CA ARG A 202 -12.98 1.57 14.59
C ARG A 202 -11.89 2.33 13.84
N VAL A 203 -11.64 2.08 12.56
CA VAL A 203 -10.61 2.73 11.72
C VAL A 203 -10.95 4.20 11.49
N GLU A 204 -12.22 4.55 11.30
CA GLU A 204 -12.68 5.95 11.28
C GLU A 204 -12.48 6.66 12.64
N GLN A 205 -12.63 5.93 13.76
CA GLN A 205 -12.26 6.45 15.08
C GLN A 205 -10.73 6.38 15.38
N LEU A 206 -10.00 5.53 14.64
CA LEU A 206 -8.55 5.31 14.69
C LEU A 206 -7.80 6.14 13.64
N CYS A 207 -8.44 7.12 13.00
CA CYS A 207 -7.72 8.28 12.42
C CYS A 207 -6.87 9.04 13.47
N ASN A 208 -6.91 8.61 14.74
CA ASN A 208 -5.96 8.92 15.82
C ASN A 208 -5.04 7.74 16.22
N LEU A 209 -4.67 6.85 15.30
CA LEU A 209 -3.58 5.90 15.55
C LEU A 209 -2.27 6.69 15.68
N PRO A 210 -1.44 6.43 16.71
CA PRO A 210 -0.16 7.09 16.84
C PRO A 210 0.68 6.80 15.59
N ASN A 211 1.16 7.87 14.96
CA ASN A 211 2.08 7.80 13.84
C ASN A 211 3.29 6.91 14.23
N ASN A 212 3.37 5.71 13.64
CA ASN A 212 4.37 4.70 14.00
C ASN A 212 5.72 4.90 13.29
N PHE A 213 5.94 6.05 12.64
CA PHE A 213 7.20 6.37 12.00
C PHE A 213 8.31 6.48 13.05
N ILE A 214 9.31 5.59 12.98
CA ILE A 214 10.48 5.64 13.86
C ILE A 214 11.56 6.49 13.20
N ALA A 215 11.87 7.64 13.82
CA ALA A 215 12.90 8.52 13.30
C ALA A 215 14.32 7.99 13.57
N HIS A 216 15.02 7.59 12.51
CA HIS A 216 16.45 7.26 12.54
C HIS A 216 17.30 8.40 11.97
N ARG A 217 18.60 8.44 12.33
CA ARG A 217 19.53 9.41 11.77
C ARG A 217 19.70 9.20 10.26
N VAL A 218 19.56 10.28 9.51
CA VAL A 218 19.58 10.24 8.04
C VAL A 218 20.95 10.69 7.54
N ALA A 219 21.61 9.82 6.78
CA ALA A 219 22.81 10.15 6.01
C ALA A 219 22.40 10.96 4.77
N HIS A 220 22.63 12.26 4.81
CA HIS A 220 22.24 13.21 3.77
C HIS A 220 23.12 13.05 2.51
N ALA A 221 22.49 12.92 1.34
CA ALA A 221 23.11 12.58 0.07
C ALA A 221 24.05 11.35 0.12
N GLY A 222 23.64 10.32 0.87
CA GLY A 222 24.41 9.12 1.17
C GLY A 222 25.40 9.27 2.34
N GLY A 223 25.44 10.45 2.96
CA GLY A 223 26.38 10.86 3.97
C GLY A 223 27.73 11.30 3.37
N GLY A 224 28.56 11.90 4.20
CA GLY A 224 29.85 12.42 3.81
C GLY A 224 30.95 11.36 3.81
N ILE A 225 31.89 11.51 2.87
CA ILE A 225 33.06 10.66 2.69
C ILE A 225 34.27 11.53 2.37
N ASN A 226 35.42 11.29 3.00
CA ASN A 226 36.65 12.07 2.80
C ASN A 226 36.45 13.60 2.87
N ASN A 227 35.67 14.06 3.86
CA ASN A 227 35.24 15.46 4.03
C ASN A 227 34.42 16.06 2.86
N LYS A 228 34.00 15.24 1.90
CA LYS A 228 33.12 15.63 0.78
C LYS A 228 31.68 15.30 1.10
N LYS A 229 30.78 16.14 0.59
CA LYS A 229 29.32 16.11 0.79
C LYS A 229 28.62 16.08 -0.56
N TYR A 230 27.35 15.69 -0.58
CA TYR A 230 26.55 15.61 -1.81
C TYR A 230 27.18 14.70 -2.87
N THR A 231 27.91 13.67 -2.44
CA THR A 231 28.57 12.76 -3.38
C THR A 231 27.55 11.87 -4.08
N ASN A 232 26.44 11.53 -3.39
CA ASN A 232 25.36 10.69 -3.94
C ASN A 232 25.94 9.41 -4.57
N SER A 233 26.86 8.77 -3.83
CA SER A 233 27.74 7.72 -4.33
C SER A 233 27.63 6.42 -3.54
N ILE A 234 27.88 5.31 -4.23
CA ILE A 234 27.98 3.98 -3.63
C ILE A 234 29.10 3.95 -2.56
N ASP A 235 30.18 4.69 -2.77
CA ASP A 235 31.26 4.82 -1.78
C ASP A 235 30.79 5.44 -0.47
N ALA A 236 29.98 6.50 -0.54
CA ALA A 236 29.43 7.15 0.63
C ALA A 236 28.44 6.26 1.35
N LEU A 237 27.55 5.59 0.62
CA LEU A 237 26.62 4.60 1.15
C LEU A 237 27.36 3.49 1.91
N ASN A 238 28.38 2.87 1.29
CA ASN A 238 29.21 1.84 1.91
C ASN A 238 29.95 2.34 3.15
N SER A 239 30.54 3.54 3.09
CA SER A 239 31.27 4.13 4.21
C SER A 239 30.37 4.40 5.39
N ASN A 240 29.18 4.94 5.15
CA ASN A 240 28.25 5.35 6.21
C ASN A 240 27.41 4.18 6.74
N LEU A 241 27.18 3.12 5.95
CA LEU A 241 26.62 1.87 6.46
C LEU A 241 27.53 1.23 7.53
N LYS A 242 28.85 1.25 7.33
CA LYS A 242 29.82 0.79 8.35
C LYS A 242 29.74 1.61 9.64
N LYS A 243 29.31 2.87 9.54
CA LYS A 243 29.05 3.77 10.67
C LYS A 243 27.63 3.64 11.23
N LYS A 244 26.92 2.56 10.90
CA LYS A 244 25.60 2.18 11.44
C LYS A 244 24.44 3.06 11.01
N PHE A 245 24.60 3.87 9.97
CA PHE A 245 23.44 4.49 9.34
C PHE A 245 22.53 3.42 8.74
N GLN A 246 21.21 3.61 8.91
CA GLN A 246 20.19 2.79 8.27
C GLN A 246 19.42 3.60 7.23
N TYR A 247 19.18 4.89 7.48
CA TYR A 247 18.44 5.78 6.59
C TYR A 247 19.43 6.61 5.78
N PHE A 248 19.32 6.57 4.45
CA PHE A 248 20.15 7.31 3.53
C PHE A 248 19.24 8.14 2.62
N GLU A 249 19.34 9.46 2.72
CA GLU A 249 18.71 10.32 1.71
C GLU A 249 19.62 10.36 0.48
N ILE A 250 19.02 10.21 -0.70
CA ILE A 250 19.71 10.25 -1.99
C ILE A 250 18.91 11.13 -2.94
N ASP A 251 19.65 12.04 -3.58
CA ASP A 251 19.12 12.87 -4.65
C ASP A 251 19.02 12.11 -5.96
N PHE A 252 17.91 12.26 -6.68
CA PHE A 252 17.75 11.73 -8.03
C PHE A 252 17.41 12.83 -9.04
N SER A 253 17.97 12.66 -10.24
CA SER A 253 17.64 13.47 -11.41
C SER A 253 17.42 12.56 -12.62
N PHE A 254 16.46 12.92 -13.47
CA PHE A 254 16.29 12.30 -14.78
C PHE A 254 17.42 12.69 -15.74
N THR A 255 17.91 11.72 -16.50
CA THR A 255 18.77 11.88 -17.69
C THR A 255 17.96 12.36 -18.90
N ALA A 256 18.62 12.57 -20.03
CA ALA A 256 17.97 12.95 -21.29
C ALA A 256 17.15 11.81 -21.94
N ASP A 257 17.42 10.58 -21.54
CA ASP A 257 16.77 9.32 -21.96
C ASP A 257 15.90 8.72 -20.84
N ASP A 258 15.37 9.58 -19.96
CA ASP A 258 14.40 9.28 -18.90
C ASP A 258 14.83 8.18 -17.91
N LYS A 259 16.13 8.08 -17.64
CA LYS A 259 16.70 7.20 -16.60
C LYS A 259 17.04 8.00 -15.34
N LEU A 260 17.02 7.34 -14.19
CA LEU A 260 17.33 7.96 -12.91
C LEU A 260 18.80 7.81 -12.53
N VAL A 261 19.46 8.93 -12.28
CA VAL A 261 20.83 9.01 -11.77
C VAL A 261 20.88 9.73 -10.42
N CYS A 262 21.82 9.33 -9.56
CA CYS A 262 21.98 9.90 -8.23
C CYS A 262 22.74 11.24 -8.32
N LEU A 263 21.97 12.32 -8.41
CA LEU A 263 22.48 13.67 -8.64
C LEU A 263 21.46 14.70 -8.15
N HIS A 264 21.91 15.62 -7.29
CA HIS A 264 21.07 16.72 -6.78
C HIS A 264 20.55 17.64 -7.87
N ASP A 265 21.42 18.01 -8.82
CA ASP A 265 21.08 18.87 -9.94
C ASP A 265 22.13 18.78 -11.07
N TRP A 266 21.69 19.05 -12.30
CA TRP A 266 22.54 19.10 -13.50
C TRP A 266 23.44 20.35 -13.60
N LYS A 267 23.49 21.20 -12.56
CA LYS A 267 24.29 22.44 -12.52
C LYS A 267 25.44 22.31 -11.51
N GLN A 268 25.23 22.75 -10.28
CA GLN A 268 26.25 22.81 -9.23
C GLN A 268 26.72 21.42 -8.82
N SER A 269 25.81 20.47 -8.59
CA SER A 269 26.17 19.10 -8.22
C SER A 269 26.88 18.37 -9.36
N PHE A 270 26.44 18.57 -10.61
CA PHE A 270 27.14 18.08 -11.79
C PHE A 270 28.57 18.63 -11.88
N LYS A 271 28.74 19.96 -11.82
CA LYS A 271 30.05 20.62 -11.86
C LYS A 271 30.97 20.12 -10.76
N ARG A 272 30.45 19.97 -9.54
CA ARG A 272 31.21 19.44 -8.40
C ARG A 272 31.72 18.01 -8.65
N SER A 273 30.93 17.19 -9.34
CA SER A 273 31.25 15.78 -9.56
C SER A 273 32.22 15.57 -10.72
N PHE A 274 32.13 16.37 -11.78
CA PHE A 274 32.86 16.12 -13.03
C PHE A 274 33.83 17.24 -13.43
N GLY A 275 33.85 18.36 -12.72
CA GLY A 275 34.80 19.45 -12.91
C GLY A 275 34.46 20.44 -14.03
N PHE A 276 33.30 20.33 -14.68
CA PHE A 276 32.87 21.24 -15.76
C PHE A 276 31.35 21.47 -15.75
N GLU A 277 30.90 22.55 -16.39
CA GLU A 277 29.49 22.92 -16.53
C GLU A 277 28.93 22.51 -17.88
N ARG A 278 27.61 22.32 -17.95
CA ARG A 278 26.88 22.12 -19.21
C ARG A 278 25.42 22.56 -19.10
N ASN A 279 24.79 22.76 -20.26
CA ASN A 279 23.41 23.27 -20.34
C ASN A 279 22.37 22.19 -20.71
N LYS A 280 22.78 20.95 -21.01
CA LYS A 280 21.89 19.84 -21.36
C LYS A 280 22.00 18.73 -20.32
N LYS A 281 20.98 17.85 -20.22
CA LYS A 281 21.05 16.58 -19.46
C LYS A 281 21.83 15.53 -20.29
N LEU A 282 22.54 14.62 -19.65
CA LEU A 282 23.27 13.53 -20.33
C LEU A 282 22.32 12.34 -20.52
N THR A 283 22.59 11.45 -21.46
CA THR A 283 22.00 10.10 -21.42
C THR A 283 22.60 9.29 -20.27
N LEU A 284 21.99 8.14 -19.93
CA LEU A 284 22.53 7.26 -18.90
C LEU A 284 23.95 6.75 -19.24
N ASP A 285 24.18 6.38 -20.50
CA ASP A 285 25.49 5.88 -20.96
C ASP A 285 26.57 6.95 -20.87
N GLU A 286 26.26 8.19 -21.28
CA GLU A 286 27.17 9.32 -21.15
C GLU A 286 27.47 9.62 -19.67
N PHE A 287 26.46 9.56 -18.81
CA PHE A 287 26.63 9.76 -17.37
C PHE A 287 27.55 8.68 -16.78
N ASN A 288 27.31 7.41 -17.08
CA ASN A 288 28.14 6.29 -16.63
C ASN A 288 29.58 6.41 -17.13
N TYR A 289 29.78 6.84 -18.38
CA TYR A 289 31.11 7.12 -18.93
C TYR A 289 31.83 8.18 -18.11
N LEU A 290 31.16 9.28 -17.74
CA LEU A 290 31.79 10.32 -16.91
C LEU A 290 32.05 9.86 -15.48
N VAL A 291 31.14 9.07 -14.88
CA VAL A 291 31.37 8.50 -13.55
C VAL A 291 32.64 7.66 -13.55
N LYS A 292 32.81 6.79 -14.55
CA LYS A 292 34.00 5.93 -14.68
C LYS A 292 35.30 6.69 -14.91
N ASN A 293 35.27 7.76 -15.71
CA ASN A 293 36.50 8.39 -16.22
C ASN A 293 36.86 9.72 -15.55
N LYS A 294 35.92 10.38 -14.87
CA LYS A 294 36.12 11.74 -14.31
C LYS A 294 35.68 11.92 -12.87
N SER A 295 34.73 11.12 -12.39
CA SER A 295 34.25 11.24 -11.02
C SER A 295 35.23 10.57 -10.07
N GLU A 296 35.52 11.24 -8.95
CA GLU A 296 36.31 10.66 -7.86
C GLU A 296 35.56 9.55 -7.11
N PHE A 297 34.23 9.60 -7.12
CA PHE A 297 33.37 8.62 -6.47
C PHE A 297 32.46 7.95 -7.50
N GLN A 298 32.13 6.69 -7.24
CA GLN A 298 31.12 5.94 -7.97
C GLN A 298 29.73 6.51 -7.66
N LYS A 299 29.32 7.55 -8.39
CA LYS A 299 27.94 8.07 -8.30
C LYS A 299 26.97 6.95 -8.66
N CYS A 300 25.87 6.84 -7.93
CA CYS A 300 24.90 5.82 -8.25
C CYS A 300 23.98 6.22 -9.42
N THR A 301 23.39 5.20 -10.02
CA THR A 301 22.18 5.21 -10.84
C THR A 301 21.12 4.37 -10.11
N ALA A 302 19.86 4.44 -10.51
CA ALA A 302 18.82 3.57 -9.93
C ALA A 302 19.20 2.07 -10.02
N CYS A 303 19.80 1.63 -11.13
CA CYS A 303 20.28 0.25 -11.29
C CYS A 303 21.40 -0.08 -10.31
N SER A 304 22.46 0.74 -10.21
CA SER A 304 23.55 0.47 -9.26
C SER A 304 23.11 0.55 -7.80
N LEU A 305 22.10 1.38 -7.50
CA LEU A 305 21.50 1.49 -6.18
C LEU A 305 20.66 0.25 -5.87
N SER A 306 19.91 -0.30 -6.84
CA SER A 306 19.20 -1.57 -6.71
C SER A 306 20.14 -2.69 -6.30
N GLU A 307 21.26 -2.84 -7.02
CA GLU A 307 22.30 -3.85 -6.69
C GLU A 307 22.87 -3.63 -5.30
N TRP A 308 23.15 -2.37 -4.94
CA TRP A 308 23.61 -2.05 -3.59
C TRP A 308 22.56 -2.40 -2.52
N MET A 309 21.28 -2.11 -2.75
CA MET A 309 20.20 -2.42 -1.81
C MET A 309 19.97 -3.92 -1.63
N LYS A 310 20.15 -4.74 -2.68
CA LYS A 310 20.09 -6.21 -2.60
C LYS A 310 21.15 -6.75 -1.64
N MET A 311 22.36 -6.19 -1.70
CA MET A 311 23.47 -6.59 -0.81
C MET A 311 23.35 -6.05 0.61
N ASN A 312 22.52 -5.02 0.83
CA ASN A 312 22.44 -4.31 2.11
C ASN A 312 20.98 -4.23 2.60
N PRO A 313 20.37 -5.35 3.04
CA PRO A 313 18.93 -5.44 3.33
C PRO A 313 18.45 -4.53 4.48
N SER A 314 19.35 -4.08 5.36
CA SER A 314 19.04 -3.16 6.46
C SER A 314 18.95 -1.68 6.05
N ALA A 315 19.41 -1.34 4.84
CA ALA A 315 19.40 0.03 4.37
C ALA A 315 18.01 0.44 3.84
N ILE A 316 17.60 1.65 4.20
CA ILE A 316 16.37 2.31 3.74
C ILE A 316 16.78 3.59 3.03
N ILE A 317 16.22 3.81 1.84
CA ILE A 317 16.50 5.00 1.04
C ILE A 317 15.37 6.00 1.20
N ILE A 318 15.72 7.24 1.51
CA ILE A 318 14.83 8.40 1.45
C ILE A 318 15.09 9.10 0.11
N THR A 319 14.06 9.35 -0.67
CA THR A 319 14.26 9.91 -2.02
C THR A 319 14.12 11.42 -2.02
N ASP A 320 15.09 12.13 -2.59
CA ASP A 320 14.95 13.53 -2.98
C ASP A 320 14.85 13.59 -4.51
N VAL A 321 13.61 13.62 -5.01
CA VAL A 321 13.32 13.80 -6.46
C VAL A 321 12.52 15.08 -6.69
N LYS A 322 13.17 16.09 -7.27
CA LYS A 322 12.64 17.46 -7.43
C LYS A 322 11.74 17.64 -8.66
N GLU A 323 11.95 16.84 -9.71
CA GLU A 323 11.25 16.90 -11.01
C GLU A 323 10.57 15.55 -11.26
N ASN A 324 9.33 15.55 -11.75
CA ASN A 324 8.56 14.34 -12.07
C ASN A 324 8.59 13.28 -10.96
N ASN A 325 8.39 13.71 -9.70
CA ASN A 325 8.55 12.88 -8.50
C ASN A 325 7.76 11.57 -8.55
N ILE A 326 6.46 11.62 -8.88
CA ILE A 326 5.59 10.42 -8.97
C ILE A 326 6.13 9.43 -10.03
N GLU A 327 6.59 9.93 -11.17
CA GLU A 327 7.14 9.08 -12.22
C GLU A 327 8.45 8.40 -11.78
N ALA A 328 9.32 9.15 -11.11
CA ALA A 328 10.53 8.57 -10.54
C ALA A 328 10.21 7.47 -9.51
N LEU A 329 9.16 7.67 -8.69
CA LEU A 329 8.73 6.67 -7.71
C LEU A 329 8.18 5.41 -8.38
N LYS A 330 7.46 5.53 -9.51
CA LYS A 330 7.03 4.36 -10.31
C LYS A 330 8.22 3.57 -10.84
N ILE A 331 9.19 4.26 -11.44
CA ILE A 331 10.45 3.63 -11.89
C ILE A 331 11.17 2.94 -10.73
N MET A 332 11.18 3.55 -9.54
CA MET A 332 11.79 2.94 -8.35
C MET A 332 11.04 1.70 -7.85
N LEU A 333 9.71 1.66 -7.97
CA LEU A 333 8.92 0.46 -7.63
C LEU A 333 9.27 -0.72 -8.53
N GLU A 334 9.61 -0.46 -9.79
CA GLU A 334 10.02 -1.49 -10.75
C GLU A 334 11.47 -1.95 -10.53
N ILE A 335 12.38 -1.02 -10.22
CA ILE A 335 13.83 -1.29 -10.23
C ILE A 335 14.37 -1.66 -8.83
N LEU A 336 13.87 -1.07 -7.76
CA LEU A 336 14.45 -1.20 -6.42
C LEU A 336 13.81 -2.36 -5.63
N PRO A 337 14.61 -3.19 -4.93
CA PRO A 337 14.10 -4.35 -4.21
C PRO A 337 13.25 -3.94 -3.01
N ASN A 338 12.05 -4.53 -2.88
CA ASN A 338 11.10 -4.26 -1.79
C ASN A 338 10.79 -2.76 -1.63
N ALA A 339 10.63 -2.06 -2.75
CA ALA A 339 10.56 -0.61 -2.77
C ALA A 339 9.45 -0.02 -1.88
N LYS A 340 8.28 -0.67 -1.78
CA LYS A 340 7.16 -0.24 -0.92
C LYS A 340 7.55 -0.08 0.56
N THR A 341 8.49 -0.88 1.06
CA THR A 341 8.88 -0.92 2.47
C THR A 341 10.28 -0.34 2.73
N ARG A 342 11.13 -0.35 1.71
CA ARG A 342 12.54 0.08 1.80
C ARG A 342 12.84 1.44 1.19
N ILE A 343 11.85 2.06 0.56
CA ILE A 343 11.92 3.44 0.07
C ILE A 343 10.94 4.29 0.88
N ILE A 344 11.42 5.46 1.32
CA ILE A 344 10.62 6.49 1.96
C ILE A 344 10.59 7.70 1.02
N PRO A 345 9.51 7.89 0.25
CA PRO A 345 9.39 9.02 -0.64
C PRO A 345 9.42 10.36 0.11
N GLN A 346 10.15 11.35 -0.41
CA GLN A 346 9.87 12.73 -0.03
C GLN A 346 8.72 13.31 -0.84
N VAL A 347 7.70 13.76 -0.13
CA VAL A 347 6.57 14.51 -0.66
C VAL A 347 6.90 15.99 -0.61
N TYR A 348 6.69 16.73 -1.69
CA TYR A 348 7.01 18.16 -1.78
C TYR A 348 5.80 19.08 -1.54
N ASN A 349 4.66 18.66 -2.07
CA ASN A 349 3.39 19.35 -1.97
C ASN A 349 2.41 18.39 -1.28
N PRO A 350 1.73 18.81 -0.22
CA PRO A 350 0.86 17.93 0.57
C PRO A 350 -0.29 17.34 -0.25
N GLU A 351 -0.73 18.01 -1.32
CA GLU A 351 -1.76 17.54 -2.24
C GLU A 351 -1.34 16.27 -3.02
N ASN A 352 -0.04 15.98 -3.10
CA ASN A 352 0.48 14.76 -3.71
C ASN A 352 0.62 13.59 -2.72
N PHE A 353 0.35 13.81 -1.42
CA PHE A 353 0.56 12.79 -0.40
C PHE A 353 -0.30 11.54 -0.65
N GLU A 354 -1.61 11.71 -0.86
CA GLU A 354 -2.52 10.58 -1.15
C GLU A 354 -2.20 9.89 -2.48
N LYS A 355 -1.72 10.64 -3.48
CA LYS A 355 -1.28 10.04 -4.76
C LYS A 355 -0.06 9.15 -4.59
N ILE A 356 0.91 9.57 -3.78
CA ILE A 356 2.12 8.80 -3.50
C ILE A 356 1.79 7.61 -2.61
N LYS A 357 0.92 7.80 -1.61
CA LYS A 357 0.35 6.70 -0.80
C LYS A 357 -0.33 5.65 -1.66
N GLY A 358 -1.11 6.05 -2.67
CA GLY A 358 -1.77 5.14 -3.61
C GLY A 358 -0.80 4.26 -4.42
N LEU A 359 0.49 4.58 -4.46
CA LEU A 359 1.52 3.71 -5.05
C LEU A 359 1.94 2.56 -4.10
N GLY A 360 1.51 2.59 -2.84
CA GLY A 360 1.70 1.54 -1.84
C GLY A 360 2.94 1.68 -0.96
N PHE A 361 3.55 2.87 -0.85
CA PHE A 361 4.66 3.09 0.09
C PHE A 361 4.17 3.12 1.54
N GLU A 362 4.82 2.35 2.42
CA GLU A 362 4.43 2.23 3.83
C GLU A 362 4.74 3.46 4.67
N LYS A 363 5.74 4.25 4.24
CA LYS A 363 6.25 5.41 4.98
C LYS A 363 6.57 6.54 4.03
N MET A 364 6.33 7.77 4.46
CA MET A 364 6.65 8.98 3.69
C MET A 364 7.32 10.04 4.55
N ILE A 365 8.03 10.96 3.92
CA ILE A 365 8.54 12.17 4.57
C ILE A 365 8.01 13.38 3.82
N TRP A 366 7.27 14.27 4.49
CA TRP A 366 6.93 15.56 3.91
C TRP A 366 8.11 16.53 4.06
N THR A 367 8.68 16.98 2.94
CA THR A 367 9.82 17.90 2.91
C THR A 367 9.38 19.35 2.72
N LEU A 368 9.73 20.21 3.68
CA LEU A 368 9.21 21.58 3.74
C LEU A 368 10.12 22.63 3.09
N TYR A 369 11.29 22.27 2.57
CA TYR A 369 12.26 23.28 2.08
C TYR A 369 11.81 24.00 0.80
N ARG A 370 10.91 23.40 0.00
CA ARG A 370 10.26 24.05 -1.15
C ARG A 370 8.80 24.43 -0.90
N TYR A 371 8.22 23.98 0.22
CA TYR A 371 6.84 24.30 0.57
C TYR A 371 6.76 25.74 1.08
N ARG A 372 5.88 26.53 0.44
CA ARG A 372 5.75 27.97 0.70
C ARG A 372 4.69 28.32 1.75
N GLY A 373 3.82 27.39 2.11
CA GLY A 373 2.78 27.62 3.11
C GLY A 373 3.34 27.89 4.51
N SER A 374 2.54 28.53 5.34
CA SER A 374 2.81 28.84 6.75
C SER A 374 2.96 27.58 7.60
N ASN A 375 3.46 27.76 8.84
CA ASN A 375 3.54 26.64 9.78
C ASN A 375 2.14 26.18 10.25
N ASP A 376 1.15 27.08 10.28
CA ASP A 376 -0.23 26.72 10.63
C ASP A 376 -0.86 25.85 9.54
N GLU A 377 -0.60 26.17 8.27
CA GLU A 377 -1.01 25.31 7.15
C GLU A 377 -0.32 23.94 7.22
N VAL A 378 0.95 23.87 7.61
CA VAL A 378 1.62 22.59 7.86
C VAL A 378 0.88 21.79 8.93
N LEU A 379 0.53 22.43 10.05
CA LEU A 379 -0.19 21.77 11.14
C LEU A 379 -1.59 21.30 10.73
N ASN A 380 -2.27 22.00 9.83
CA ASN A 380 -3.56 21.57 9.30
C ASN A 380 -3.43 20.37 8.35
N TRP A 381 -2.42 20.38 7.47
CA TRP A 381 -2.21 19.29 6.52
C TRP A 381 -1.90 17.96 7.20
N VAL A 382 -1.07 17.99 8.24
CA VAL A 382 -0.62 16.76 8.91
C VAL A 382 -1.75 16.00 9.63
N GLU A 383 -2.86 16.66 9.96
CA GLU A 383 -4.05 16.01 10.54
C GLU A 383 -4.77 15.09 9.53
N ASN A 384 -4.52 15.27 8.23
CA ASN A 384 -5.20 14.54 7.16
C ASN A 384 -4.34 13.39 6.57
N PHE A 385 -3.15 13.14 7.10
CA PHE A 385 -2.25 12.11 6.58
C PHE A 385 -2.47 10.77 7.28
N ALA A 386 -2.93 9.76 6.54
CA ALA A 386 -3.30 8.46 7.09
C ALA A 386 -2.20 7.37 7.01
N THR A 387 -1.03 7.66 6.43
CA THR A 387 0.13 6.73 6.36
C THR A 387 1.24 7.22 7.27
N PRO A 388 1.97 6.34 7.98
CA PRO A 388 3.11 6.74 8.81
C PRO A 388 4.06 7.71 8.11
N PHE A 389 4.34 8.84 8.76
CA PHE A 389 5.09 9.91 8.12
C PHE A 389 5.99 10.68 9.08
N ALA A 390 6.98 11.37 8.53
CA ALA A 390 7.69 12.41 9.27
C ALA A 390 7.74 13.72 8.47
N VAL A 391 8.08 14.81 9.13
CA VAL A 391 8.23 16.12 8.50
C VAL A 391 9.69 16.56 8.57
N THR A 392 10.34 16.81 7.43
CA THR A 392 11.70 17.36 7.39
C THR A 392 11.69 18.82 6.96
N MET A 393 12.51 19.64 7.61
CA MET A 393 12.44 21.09 7.44
C MET A 393 13.81 21.78 7.48
N PRO A 394 13.95 22.95 6.82
CA PRO A 394 15.15 23.76 6.94
C PRO A 394 15.28 24.34 8.36
N LYS A 395 16.50 24.75 8.72
CA LYS A 395 16.82 25.35 10.03
C LYS A 395 15.89 26.49 10.44
N SER A 396 15.52 27.37 9.50
CA SER A 396 14.60 28.50 9.77
C SER A 396 13.23 28.05 10.28
N ARG A 397 12.68 26.95 9.76
CA ARG A 397 11.43 26.37 10.26
C ARG A 397 11.66 25.58 11.55
N ALA A 398 12.79 24.89 11.66
CA ALA A 398 13.13 24.14 12.89
C ALA A 398 13.34 25.06 14.10
N GLU A 399 13.78 26.31 13.89
CA GLU A 399 13.95 27.31 14.95
C GLU A 399 12.64 28.04 15.32
N SER A 400 11.50 27.59 14.80
CA SER A 400 10.17 28.09 15.15
C SER A 400 9.47 27.21 16.20
N THR A 401 8.17 27.45 16.43
CA THR A 401 7.31 26.60 17.28
C THR A 401 6.88 25.30 16.61
N LEU A 402 7.00 25.19 15.28
CA LEU A 402 6.48 24.07 14.49
C LEU A 402 6.92 22.69 15.02
N PRO A 403 8.21 22.40 15.30
CA PRO A 403 8.59 21.05 15.70
C PRO A 403 8.02 20.65 17.08
N LYS A 404 7.80 21.61 17.98
CA LYS A 404 7.13 21.34 19.27
C LYS A 404 5.67 20.97 19.07
N GLU A 405 4.99 21.65 18.15
CA GLU A 405 3.60 21.34 17.81
C GLU A 405 3.43 19.99 17.11
N LEU A 406 4.37 19.63 16.24
CA LEU A 406 4.44 18.29 15.64
C LEU A 406 4.71 17.21 16.71
N LYS A 407 5.64 17.47 17.63
CA LYS A 407 5.95 16.55 18.74
C LYS A 407 4.74 16.30 19.65
N LYS A 408 3.93 17.33 19.95
CA LYS A 408 2.68 17.18 20.72
C LYS A 408 1.68 16.24 20.02
N ARG A 409 1.67 16.26 18.69
CA ARG A 409 0.87 15.38 17.82
C ARG A 409 1.52 14.02 17.56
N GLN A 410 2.64 13.73 18.23
CA GLN A 410 3.42 12.50 18.04
C GLN A 410 3.91 12.31 16.59
N ILE A 411 4.08 13.40 15.84
CA ILE A 411 4.63 13.37 14.48
C ILE A 411 6.15 13.60 14.57
N PRO A 412 6.96 12.63 14.12
CA PRO A 412 8.40 12.82 14.10
C PRO A 412 8.81 13.93 13.14
N SER A 413 9.83 14.69 13.53
CA SER A 413 10.33 15.78 12.72
C SER A 413 11.86 15.75 12.61
N TYR A 414 12.33 16.24 11.47
CA TYR A 414 13.73 16.30 11.10
C TYR A 414 14.15 17.72 10.77
N VAL A 415 15.41 18.06 11.06
CA VAL A 415 16.06 19.26 10.54
C VAL A 415 17.25 18.88 9.67
N HIS A 416 17.46 19.63 8.59
CA HIS A 416 18.59 19.45 7.68
C HIS A 416 19.35 20.78 7.42
N THR A 417 20.66 20.76 7.22
CA THR A 417 21.63 19.68 7.53
C THR A 417 22.42 20.08 8.79
N VAL A 418 22.56 19.15 9.75
CA VAL A 418 23.21 19.36 11.04
C VAL A 418 24.44 18.47 11.16
N ASN A 419 25.60 19.03 11.51
CA ASN A 419 26.89 18.33 11.44
C ASN A 419 27.73 18.38 12.73
N THR A 420 27.21 18.99 13.80
CA THR A 420 27.87 18.98 15.11
C THR A 420 26.93 18.44 16.19
N THR A 421 27.48 17.73 17.18
CA THR A 421 26.71 17.21 18.32
C THR A 421 25.99 18.34 19.06
N GLN A 422 26.66 19.47 19.26
CA GLN A 422 26.10 20.65 19.90
C GLN A 422 24.85 21.17 19.16
N GLU A 423 24.92 21.27 17.82
CA GLU A 423 23.79 21.73 17.03
C GLU A 423 22.64 20.71 17.06
N LYS A 424 22.95 19.41 17.00
CA LYS A 424 21.95 18.33 17.13
C LYS A 424 21.23 18.42 18.48
N GLU A 425 21.98 18.50 19.58
CA GLU A 425 21.43 18.62 20.94
C GLU A 425 20.58 19.88 21.10
N LYS A 426 21.01 21.01 20.52
CA LYS A 426 20.20 22.24 20.45
C LYS A 426 18.84 21.96 19.80
N TYR A 427 18.80 21.34 18.63
CA TYR A 427 17.54 21.10 17.92
C TYR A 427 16.62 20.12 18.65
N ILE A 428 17.17 19.05 19.20
CA ILE A 428 16.37 18.05 19.94
C ILE A 428 15.83 18.65 21.24
N ASN A 429 16.69 19.24 22.06
CA ASN A 429 16.33 19.66 23.41
C ASN A 429 15.53 20.96 23.42
N LYS A 430 15.92 21.95 22.60
CA LYS A 430 15.29 23.27 22.61
C LYS A 430 14.06 23.35 21.72
N PHE A 431 14.10 22.72 20.54
CA PHE A 431 13.07 22.86 19.51
C PHE A 431 12.16 21.65 19.38
N GLY A 432 12.51 20.50 19.97
CA GLY A 432 11.66 19.31 19.94
C GLY A 432 11.75 18.51 18.65
N ILE A 433 12.82 18.71 17.86
CA ILE A 433 13.14 17.86 16.71
C ILE A 433 13.39 16.41 17.18
N SER A 434 12.95 15.43 16.40
CA SER A 434 13.13 14.00 16.72
C SER A 434 14.55 13.53 16.39
N GLU A 435 15.04 13.82 15.18
CA GLU A 435 16.37 13.43 14.73
C GLU A 435 16.83 14.32 13.55
N ILE A 436 18.03 14.13 13.02
CA ILE A 436 18.63 15.04 12.01
C ILE A 436 19.00 14.33 10.71
N TYR A 437 19.07 15.14 9.64
CA TYR A 437 19.85 14.83 8.45
C TYR A 437 21.26 15.38 8.65
N THR A 438 22.26 14.56 8.36
CA THR A 438 23.66 14.90 8.61
C THR A 438 24.57 14.38 7.52
N ASP A 439 25.66 15.08 7.28
CA ASP A 439 26.74 14.59 6.44
C ASP A 439 27.70 13.71 7.26
N PHE A 440 28.00 14.06 8.52
CA PHE A 440 29.16 13.47 9.22
C PHE A 440 28.91 12.92 10.62
N LEU A 441 27.72 13.07 11.20
CA LEU A 441 27.44 12.60 12.56
C LEU A 441 26.81 11.20 12.56
N PRO A 442 27.54 10.10 12.78
CA PRO A 442 26.93 8.77 12.83
C PRO A 442 25.97 8.63 14.01
N PRO A 443 24.93 7.76 13.91
CA PRO A 443 24.08 7.41 15.04
C PRO A 443 24.90 6.93 16.24
N SER A 444 24.42 7.21 17.46
CA SER A 444 25.04 6.67 18.67
C SER A 444 24.89 5.14 18.69
N LYS A 445 25.87 4.46 19.30
CA LYS A 445 25.87 3.00 19.46
C LYS A 445 24.63 2.48 20.17
#